data_AF-A0A1F2V3V4-F1
#
_entry.id   AF-A0A1F2V3V4-F1
#
_cell.length_a   1.000
_cell.length_b   1.000
_cell.length_c   1.000
_cell.angle_alpha   90.00
_cell.angle_beta   90.00
_cell.angle_gamma   90.00
#
_symmetry.space_group_name_H-M   'P 1'
#
loop_
_entity.id
_entity.type
_entity.pdbx_description
1 polymer ?
#
loop_
_entity_poly.entity_id
_entity_poly.type
_entity_poly.pdbx_seq_one_letter_code
_entity_poly.pdbx_strand_id
1 'polypeptide(L)'
;MKAESSNRLWKQIPRLPRQSGWSFRLRLAGGSVLCGGLFLAGMLGASGQQAPRPASGTQAAGGGKETPSEPVPRVAVGEINGTPGASLMIPLYFTPDPQNPLRSLTVEVDYVSNNLKFQKASRGLVTEQAGADVSTTLTDGKPDAKNVTRSKLRISVALMEKDPKQGIPDGLLAYLLFQISMDAKPFAIKLNTAVLAAENIKNPPQKVAKVNTVPGLVVIETPDMMPEATCFFFTH
;
A
#
# COMPACT_ATOMS: atom_id res chain seq x y z
N MET A 1 32.45 -50.21 14.89
CA MET A 1 33.38 -49.21 14.30
C MET A 1 33.66 -49.59 12.86
N LYS A 2 33.06 -48.91 11.89
CA LYS A 2 33.48 -48.99 10.48
C LYS A 2 33.14 -47.68 9.80
N ALA A 3 34.17 -47.07 9.25
CA ALA A 3 34.21 -45.71 8.75
C ALA A 3 33.75 -45.65 7.28
N GLU A 4 33.35 -44.44 6.88
CA GLU A 4 33.85 -43.78 5.66
C GLU A 4 33.36 -44.28 4.29
N SER A 5 32.54 -43.46 3.62
CA SER A 5 32.85 -42.99 2.26
C SER A 5 31.97 -41.80 1.90
N SER A 6 32.61 -40.64 1.86
CA SER A 6 32.08 -39.39 1.34
C SER A 6 32.22 -39.43 -0.19
N ASN A 7 31.14 -39.20 -0.94
CA ASN A 7 31.28 -38.92 -2.37
C ASN A 7 30.48 -37.70 -2.79
N ARG A 8 31.25 -36.65 -3.09
CA ARG A 8 30.83 -35.31 -3.47
C ARG A 8 30.31 -35.33 -4.91
N LEU A 9 29.05 -34.99 -5.10
CA LEU A 9 28.46 -34.78 -6.42
C LEU A 9 28.05 -33.31 -6.59
N TRP A 10 29.03 -32.40 -6.63
CA TRP A 10 28.79 -31.02 -7.05
C TRP A 10 28.79 -30.98 -8.59
N LYS A 11 27.60 -31.13 -9.17
CA LYS A 11 27.41 -30.91 -10.61
C LYS A 11 27.56 -29.43 -10.94
N GLN A 12 28.33 -29.20 -11.99
CA GLN A 12 28.68 -27.93 -12.63
C GLN A 12 27.47 -27.01 -12.82
N ILE A 13 27.59 -25.76 -12.36
CA ILE A 13 26.68 -24.68 -12.71
C ILE A 13 27.22 -24.01 -13.98
N PRO A 14 26.46 -23.95 -15.09
CA PRO A 14 26.88 -23.24 -16.29
C PRO A 14 26.92 -21.72 -16.04
N ARG A 15 28.04 -21.09 -16.43
CA ARG A 15 28.20 -19.63 -16.42
C ARG A 15 27.36 -19.02 -17.54
N LEU A 16 26.42 -18.15 -17.20
CA LEU A 16 25.68 -17.36 -18.16
C LEU A 16 26.57 -16.25 -18.77
N PRO A 17 26.37 -15.90 -20.05
CA PRO A 17 27.17 -14.89 -20.73
C PRO A 17 26.90 -13.48 -20.18
N ARG A 18 28.01 -12.75 -19.99
CA ARG A 18 28.11 -11.35 -19.59
C ARG A 18 27.53 -10.47 -20.70
N GLN A 19 26.29 -9.99 -20.56
CA GLN A 19 25.74 -8.99 -21.47
C GLN A 19 26.44 -7.65 -21.26
N SER A 20 27.08 -7.18 -22.33
CA SER A 20 27.82 -5.93 -22.43
C SER A 20 26.90 -4.78 -22.88
N GLY A 21 26.98 -3.68 -22.12
CA GLY A 21 26.86 -2.29 -22.55
C GLY A 21 25.78 -1.91 -23.56
N TRP A 22 24.64 -1.42 -23.06
CA TRP A 22 23.79 -0.49 -23.79
C TRP A 22 23.92 0.90 -23.18
N SER A 23 24.69 1.77 -23.85
CA SER A 23 24.80 3.19 -23.54
C SER A 23 23.62 3.95 -24.15
N PHE A 24 22.60 4.24 -23.34
CA PHE A 24 21.55 5.20 -23.73
C PHE A 24 22.10 6.63 -23.60
N ARG A 25 22.36 7.29 -24.74
CA ARG A 25 22.62 8.74 -24.79
C ARG A 25 21.28 9.48 -24.72
N LEU A 26 21.01 10.14 -23.61
CA LEU A 26 19.88 11.06 -23.47
C LEU A 26 20.28 12.44 -24.03
N ARG A 27 19.64 12.89 -25.10
CA ARG A 27 19.72 14.29 -25.57
C ARG A 27 18.71 15.13 -24.79
N LEU A 28 19.21 16.00 -23.92
CA LEU A 28 18.45 17.11 -23.33
C LEU A 28 18.45 18.27 -24.35
N ALA A 29 17.30 18.57 -24.92
CA ALA A 29 17.05 19.83 -25.61
C ALA A 29 16.31 20.75 -24.64
N GLY A 30 16.97 21.86 -24.27
CA GLY A 30 16.42 22.88 -23.41
C GLY A 30 15.34 23.71 -24.10
N GLY A 31 14.31 24.06 -23.34
CA GLY A 31 13.33 25.07 -23.68
C GLY A 31 12.89 25.74 -22.40
N SER A 32 13.53 26.87 -22.07
CA SER A 32 13.05 27.79 -21.03
C SER A 32 11.92 28.61 -21.60
N VAL A 33 10.73 28.54 -21.01
CA VAL A 33 9.68 29.53 -21.22
C VAL A 33 9.30 30.09 -19.86
N LEU A 34 9.77 31.31 -19.62
CA LEU A 34 9.26 32.22 -18.60
C LEU A 34 7.82 32.61 -18.97
N CYS A 35 6.86 32.29 -18.11
CA CYS A 35 5.58 33.00 -18.07
C CYS A 35 5.34 33.44 -16.62
N GLY A 36 5.56 34.73 -16.40
CA GLY A 36 5.05 35.43 -15.22
C GLY A 36 3.53 35.58 -15.32
N GLY A 37 2.87 35.53 -14.18
CA GLY A 37 1.41 35.64 -14.08
C GLY A 37 1.00 36.02 -12.68
N LEU A 38 0.94 37.33 -12.47
CA LEU A 38 0.49 38.07 -11.30
C LEU A 38 -1.03 37.87 -11.07
N PHE A 39 -1.49 37.33 -9.93
CA PHE A 39 -2.88 37.50 -9.46
C PHE A 39 -2.90 37.44 -7.92
N LEU A 40 -2.98 38.59 -7.25
CA LEU A 40 -4.17 39.34 -6.80
C LEU A 40 -4.81 38.76 -5.53
N ALA A 41 -4.61 39.52 -4.45
CA ALA A 41 -5.20 39.37 -3.14
C ALA A 41 -6.73 39.55 -3.18
N GLY A 42 -7.45 38.69 -2.45
CA GLY A 42 -8.92 38.72 -2.37
C GLY A 42 -9.44 38.21 -1.04
N MET A 43 -9.56 39.16 -0.10
CA MET A 43 -10.50 39.32 1.02
C MET A 43 -10.98 38.12 1.87
N LEU A 44 -10.76 38.29 3.19
CA LEU A 44 -11.44 37.60 4.28
C LEU A 44 -12.96 37.88 4.25
N GLY A 45 -13.76 36.82 4.13
CA GLY A 45 -15.18 36.81 4.48
C GLY A 45 -15.43 35.87 5.65
N ALA A 46 -15.45 36.40 6.87
CA ALA A 46 -15.87 35.67 8.05
C ALA A 46 -17.40 35.64 8.10
N SER A 47 -18.02 34.53 7.70
CA SER A 47 -19.44 34.28 7.92
C SER A 47 -19.59 33.29 9.09
N GLY A 48 -20.04 33.82 10.22
CA GLY A 48 -20.41 33.02 11.39
C GLY A 48 -21.71 32.26 11.14
N GLN A 49 -21.61 30.94 10.97
CA GLN A 49 -22.75 30.03 11.11
C GLN A 49 -22.64 29.33 12.46
N GLN A 50 -23.51 29.75 13.38
CA GLN A 50 -23.71 29.15 14.68
C GLN A 50 -24.49 27.85 14.50
N ALA A 51 -23.81 26.71 14.54
CA ALA A 51 -24.44 25.40 14.44
C ALA A 51 -25.15 25.03 15.77
N PRO A 52 -26.29 24.32 15.71
CA PRO A 52 -27.05 23.89 16.87
C PRO A 52 -26.25 22.89 17.73
N ARG A 53 -26.35 23.08 19.05
CA ARG A 53 -25.76 22.19 20.06
C ARG A 53 -26.35 20.78 19.94
N PRO A 54 -25.54 19.71 19.89
CA PRO A 54 -26.04 18.35 20.04
C PRO A 54 -26.47 18.10 21.49
N ALA A 55 -27.55 17.34 21.65
CA ALA A 55 -28.07 16.91 22.93
C ALA A 55 -27.06 15.99 23.64
N SER A 56 -26.77 16.32 24.91
CA SER A 56 -26.00 15.48 25.83
C SER A 56 -26.78 14.19 26.11
N GLY A 57 -26.44 13.12 25.39
CA GLY A 57 -26.78 11.76 25.79
C GLY A 57 -25.83 11.31 26.90
N THR A 58 -26.39 10.96 28.06
CA THR A 58 -25.70 10.31 29.18
C THR A 58 -25.09 8.98 28.72
N GLN A 59 -23.80 8.97 28.41
CA GLN A 59 -23.05 7.73 28.27
C GLN A 59 -22.73 7.19 29.67
N ALA A 60 -23.25 6.00 29.95
CA ALA A 60 -22.95 5.24 31.14
C ALA A 60 -21.45 4.94 31.21
N ALA A 61 -20.82 5.40 32.29
CA ALA A 61 -19.42 5.20 32.60
C ALA A 61 -19.16 3.72 32.97
N GLY A 62 -18.88 2.89 31.98
CA GLY A 62 -18.19 1.62 32.15
C GLY A 62 -16.69 1.87 32.28
N GLY A 63 -16.22 2.28 33.46
CA GLY A 63 -14.82 2.55 33.77
C GLY A 63 -13.98 1.27 33.85
N GLY A 64 -13.80 0.59 32.71
CA GLY A 64 -12.69 -0.36 32.53
C GLY A 64 -11.40 0.43 32.41
N LYS A 65 -10.52 0.30 33.40
CA LYS A 65 -9.16 0.87 33.36
C LYS A 65 -8.39 0.09 32.29
N GLU A 66 -8.53 0.48 31.02
CA GLU A 66 -7.74 -0.06 29.92
C GLU A 66 -6.28 0.31 30.17
N THR A 67 -5.52 -0.68 30.66
CA THR A 67 -4.06 -0.59 30.74
C THR A 67 -3.56 -0.23 29.33
N PRO A 68 -2.77 0.85 29.14
CA PRO A 68 -2.24 1.22 27.84
C PRO A 68 -1.47 0.03 27.27
N SER A 69 -2.05 -0.66 26.28
CA SER A 69 -1.38 -1.73 25.59
C SER A 69 -0.19 -1.13 24.85
N GLU A 70 1.01 -1.69 25.06
CA GLU A 70 2.20 -1.25 24.33
C GLU A 70 1.91 -1.24 22.82
N PRO A 71 2.34 -0.20 22.09
CA PRO A 71 2.07 -0.07 20.66
C PRO A 71 2.77 -1.21 19.90
N VAL A 72 2.01 -2.23 19.54
CA VAL A 72 2.52 -3.39 18.80
C VAL A 72 2.77 -2.98 17.35
N PRO A 73 3.94 -3.27 16.76
CA PRO A 73 4.25 -2.92 15.38
C PRO A 73 3.21 -3.55 14.44
N ARG A 74 2.66 -2.75 13.53
CA ARG A 74 1.56 -3.17 12.65
C ARG A 74 1.69 -2.60 11.24
N VAL A 75 1.23 -3.38 10.27
CA VAL A 75 1.02 -2.96 8.88
C VAL A 75 -0.47 -3.05 8.58
N ALA A 76 -1.05 -2.02 7.98
CA ALA A 76 -2.48 -2.00 7.65
C ALA A 76 -2.69 -1.58 6.19
N VAL A 77 -3.52 -2.33 5.47
CA VAL A 77 -4.00 -1.92 4.15
C VAL A 77 -5.37 -1.28 4.33
N GLY A 78 -5.58 -0.12 3.72
CA GLY A 78 -6.83 0.62 3.82
C GLY A 78 -8.02 -0.06 3.16
N GLU A 79 -9.21 0.43 3.51
CA GLU A 79 -10.46 0.07 2.87
C GLU A 79 -10.87 1.14 1.86
N ILE A 80 -11.45 0.74 0.73
CA ILE A 80 -11.90 1.66 -0.31
C ILE A 80 -13.10 1.09 -1.07
N ASN A 81 -13.98 1.98 -1.53
CA ASN A 81 -15.08 1.64 -2.42
C ASN A 81 -14.78 2.14 -3.84
N GLY A 82 -15.28 1.45 -4.85
CA GLY A 82 -15.14 1.89 -6.23
C GLY A 82 -16.12 1.24 -7.18
N THR A 83 -16.29 1.86 -8.35
CA THR A 83 -17.16 1.35 -9.40
C THR A 83 -16.37 0.57 -10.45
N PRO A 84 -17.02 -0.30 -11.25
CA PRO A 84 -16.38 -0.92 -12.41
C PRO A 84 -15.68 0.12 -13.30
N GLY A 85 -14.45 -0.16 -13.74
CA GLY A 85 -13.63 0.77 -14.52
C GLY A 85 -12.93 1.87 -13.72
N ALA A 86 -13.11 1.99 -12.39
CA ALA A 86 -12.40 2.99 -11.58
C ALA A 86 -10.94 2.58 -11.31
N SER A 87 -10.05 3.58 -11.25
CA SER A 87 -8.72 3.44 -10.68
C SER A 87 -8.76 3.74 -9.18
N LEU A 88 -8.27 2.82 -8.36
CA LEU A 88 -8.23 2.94 -6.91
C LEU A 88 -6.83 3.24 -6.42
N MET A 89 -6.73 4.02 -5.35
CA MET A 89 -5.49 4.33 -4.66
C MET A 89 -5.59 3.87 -3.21
N ILE A 90 -5.10 2.65 -2.93
CA ILE A 90 -5.26 2.00 -1.63
C ILE A 90 -4.04 2.31 -0.74
N PRO A 91 -4.23 2.95 0.43
CA PRO A 91 -3.11 3.29 1.30
C PRO A 91 -2.58 2.07 2.06
N LEU A 92 -1.26 1.98 2.16
CA LEU A 92 -0.54 1.02 3.02
C LEU A 92 0.12 1.78 4.17
N TYR A 93 -0.35 1.55 5.39
CA TYR A 93 0.16 2.18 6.61
C TYR A 93 1.09 1.26 7.40
N PHE A 94 2.01 1.86 8.13
CA PHE A 94 2.87 1.19 9.09
C PHE A 94 2.92 1.97 10.38
N THR A 95 2.77 1.26 11.50
CA THR A 95 3.03 1.80 12.84
C THR A 95 4.21 1.01 13.42
N PRO A 96 5.34 1.68 13.73
CA PRO A 96 6.56 1.05 14.20
C PRO A 96 6.47 0.64 15.66
N ASP A 97 7.37 -0.27 16.05
CA ASP A 97 7.76 -0.47 17.44
C ASP A 97 8.86 0.54 17.79
N PRO A 98 8.64 1.47 18.75
CA PRO A 98 9.65 2.42 19.18
C PRO A 98 10.93 1.77 19.72
N GLN A 99 10.82 0.55 20.26
CA GLN A 99 11.96 -0.20 20.83
C GLN A 99 12.75 -0.96 19.76
N ASN A 100 12.13 -1.28 18.62
CA ASN A 100 12.75 -2.02 17.52
C ASN A 100 12.49 -1.32 16.17
N PRO A 101 13.08 -0.14 15.93
CA PRO A 101 12.96 0.56 14.66
C PRO A 101 13.39 -0.32 13.49
N LEU A 102 12.53 -0.39 12.46
CA LEU A 102 12.77 -1.19 11.27
C LEU A 102 13.59 -0.42 10.25
N ARG A 103 14.55 -1.12 9.64
CA ARG A 103 15.32 -0.68 8.49
C ARG A 103 14.65 -1.08 7.18
N SER A 104 14.11 -2.30 7.15
CA SER A 104 13.49 -2.88 5.97
C SER A 104 12.23 -3.66 6.37
N LEU A 105 11.26 -3.68 5.46
CA LEU A 105 9.98 -4.36 5.63
C LEU A 105 9.55 -4.92 4.28
N THR A 106 9.22 -6.21 4.23
CA THR A 106 8.62 -6.86 3.06
C THR A 106 7.26 -7.41 3.41
N VAL A 107 6.24 -6.95 2.69
CA VAL A 107 4.83 -7.29 2.86
C VAL A 107 4.34 -8.03 1.62
N GLU A 108 3.54 -9.07 1.81
CA GLU A 108 2.80 -9.75 0.75
C GLU A 108 1.31 -9.44 0.90
N VAL A 109 0.66 -9.08 -0.21
CA VAL A 109 -0.78 -8.87 -0.30
C VAL A 109 -1.34 -9.89 -1.31
N ASP A 110 -2.19 -10.79 -0.83
CA ASP A 110 -2.92 -11.77 -1.65
C ASP A 110 -4.36 -11.29 -1.88
N TYR A 111 -4.77 -11.24 -3.15
CA TYR A 111 -6.08 -10.77 -3.56
C TYR A 111 -6.61 -11.50 -4.80
N VAL A 112 -7.93 -11.47 -4.99
CA VAL A 112 -8.60 -12.02 -6.18
C VAL A 112 -8.43 -11.06 -7.35
N SER A 113 -7.74 -11.48 -8.41
CA SER A 113 -7.33 -10.62 -9.51
C SER A 113 -8.23 -10.65 -10.75
N ASN A 114 -9.32 -11.43 -10.73
CA ASN A 114 -10.29 -11.49 -11.82
C ASN A 114 -10.85 -10.10 -12.18
N ASN A 115 -11.16 -9.28 -11.17
CA ASN A 115 -11.81 -7.97 -11.34
C ASN A 115 -10.97 -6.81 -10.80
N LEU A 116 -9.77 -7.07 -10.30
CA LEU A 116 -8.89 -6.07 -9.71
C LEU A 116 -7.47 -6.30 -10.22
N LYS A 117 -6.90 -5.31 -10.92
CA LYS A 117 -5.55 -5.40 -11.51
C LYS A 117 -4.62 -4.41 -10.85
N PHE A 118 -3.50 -4.89 -10.31
CA PHE A 118 -2.45 -4.02 -9.79
C PHE A 118 -1.77 -3.27 -10.94
N GLN A 119 -1.57 -1.96 -10.78
CA GLN A 119 -0.92 -1.11 -11.76
C GLN A 119 0.50 -0.78 -11.33
N LYS A 120 0.65 -0.17 -10.15
CA LYS A 120 1.94 0.24 -9.58
C LYS A 120 1.79 0.56 -8.10
N ALA A 121 2.91 0.64 -7.39
CA ALA A 121 2.98 1.28 -6.09
C ALA A 121 3.66 2.66 -6.24
N SER A 122 3.17 3.64 -5.51
CA SER A 122 3.81 4.95 -5.36
C SER A 122 4.23 5.13 -3.91
N ARG A 123 5.32 5.88 -3.68
CA ARG A 123 5.82 6.13 -2.33
C ARG A 123 4.78 6.94 -1.55
N GLY A 124 4.63 6.62 -0.27
CA GLY A 124 3.84 7.40 0.68
C GLY A 124 4.72 8.43 1.40
N LEU A 125 4.07 9.34 2.10
CA LEU A 125 4.73 10.49 2.74
C LEU A 125 5.91 10.09 3.64
N VAL A 126 5.76 9.06 4.47
CA VAL A 126 6.81 8.71 5.44
C VAL A 126 7.99 7.99 4.79
N THR A 127 7.73 7.28 3.69
CA THR A 127 8.78 6.65 2.88
C THR A 127 9.62 7.72 2.20
N GLU A 128 8.99 8.76 1.65
CA GLU A 128 9.72 9.89 1.04
C GLU A 128 10.55 10.65 2.07
N GLN A 129 9.96 10.98 3.23
CA GLN A 129 10.66 11.65 4.33
C GLN A 129 11.86 10.86 4.85
N ALA A 130 11.73 9.54 4.93
CA ALA A 130 12.81 8.67 5.39
C ALA A 130 13.87 8.36 4.31
N GLY A 131 13.67 8.81 3.07
CA GLY A 131 14.53 8.41 1.95
C GLY A 131 14.53 6.89 1.71
N ALA A 132 13.41 6.22 2.02
CA ALA A 132 13.25 4.79 1.76
C ALA A 132 12.91 4.55 0.28
N ASP A 133 13.33 3.39 -0.22
CA ASP A 133 12.90 2.90 -1.52
C ASP A 133 11.69 1.96 -1.39
N VAL A 134 10.85 1.92 -2.42
CA VAL A 134 9.70 1.01 -2.51
C VAL A 134 9.80 0.26 -3.82
N SER A 135 9.88 -1.07 -3.73
CA SER A 135 9.89 -1.96 -4.88
C SER A 135 8.74 -2.97 -4.79
N THR A 136 8.24 -3.40 -5.95
CA THR A 136 7.12 -4.33 -6.02
C THR A 136 7.37 -5.47 -7.00
N THR A 137 6.93 -6.66 -6.64
CA THR A 137 6.91 -7.84 -7.50
C THR A 137 5.52 -8.46 -7.48
N LEU A 138 4.90 -8.60 -8.66
CA LEU A 138 3.60 -9.26 -8.81
C LEU A 138 3.81 -10.71 -9.26
N THR A 139 3.13 -11.65 -8.63
CA THR A 139 3.08 -13.05 -9.05
C THR A 139 1.64 -13.48 -9.23
N ASP A 140 1.26 -13.81 -10.46
CA ASP A 140 -0.07 -14.31 -10.75
C ASP A 140 -0.17 -15.81 -10.46
N GLY A 141 -1.21 -16.19 -9.71
CA GLY A 141 -1.56 -17.57 -9.46
C GLY A 141 -2.25 -18.21 -10.67
N LYS A 142 -2.33 -19.53 -10.65
CA LYS A 142 -3.18 -20.27 -11.59
C LYS A 142 -4.65 -20.15 -11.15
N PRO A 143 -5.61 -20.11 -12.10
CA PRO A 143 -7.03 -20.20 -11.76
C PRO A 143 -7.31 -21.49 -10.98
N ASP A 144 -8.15 -21.39 -9.95
CA ASP A 144 -8.64 -22.54 -9.19
C ASP A 144 -9.78 -23.28 -9.94
N ALA A 145 -10.34 -24.33 -9.32
CA ALA A 145 -11.45 -25.10 -9.89
C ALA A 145 -12.73 -24.27 -10.14
N LYS A 146 -12.82 -23.06 -9.57
CA LYS A 146 -13.93 -22.11 -9.77
C LYS A 146 -13.56 -21.00 -10.76
N ASN A 147 -12.44 -21.13 -11.48
CA ASN A 147 -11.86 -20.10 -12.35
C ASN A 147 -11.55 -18.78 -11.62
N VAL A 148 -11.27 -18.84 -10.32
CA VAL A 148 -10.83 -17.69 -9.54
C VAL A 148 -9.30 -17.65 -9.58
N THR A 149 -8.77 -16.55 -10.09
CA THR A 149 -7.34 -16.26 -10.12
C THR A 149 -7.00 -15.38 -8.92
N ARG A 150 -5.93 -15.75 -8.20
CA ARG A 150 -5.38 -14.95 -7.11
C ARG A 150 -4.00 -14.48 -7.48
N SER A 151 -3.68 -13.23 -7.16
CA SER A 151 -2.34 -12.68 -7.38
C SER A 151 -1.72 -12.29 -6.05
N LYS A 152 -0.41 -12.49 -5.96
CA LYS A 152 0.42 -12.13 -4.80
C LYS A 152 1.26 -10.92 -5.16
N LEU A 153 1.00 -9.81 -4.50
CA LEU A 153 1.79 -8.58 -4.61
C LEU A 153 2.78 -8.52 -3.45
N ARG A 154 4.08 -8.62 -3.76
CA ARG A 154 5.16 -8.40 -2.79
C ARG A 154 5.61 -6.96 -2.86
N ILE A 155 5.64 -6.28 -1.72
CA ILE A 155 6.07 -4.88 -1.57
C ILE A 155 7.25 -4.89 -0.60
N SER A 156 8.38 -4.35 -1.03
CA SER A 156 9.58 -4.22 -0.21
C SER A 156 9.91 -2.75 -0.01
N VAL A 157 9.95 -2.32 1.26
CA VAL A 157 10.33 -0.98 1.69
C VAL A 157 11.65 -1.08 2.43
N ALA A 158 12.64 -0.27 2.05
CA ALA A 158 13.97 -0.30 2.69
C ALA A 158 14.63 1.07 2.72
N LEU A 159 15.24 1.43 3.86
CA LEU A 159 16.09 2.61 3.96
C LEU A 159 17.35 2.43 3.10
N MET A 160 17.67 3.44 2.29
CA MET A 160 18.82 3.40 1.38
C MET A 160 20.16 3.64 2.10
N GLU A 161 20.14 4.28 3.28
CA GLU A 161 21.33 4.55 4.07
C GLU A 161 21.93 3.25 4.65
N LYS A 162 23.27 3.17 4.70
CA LYS A 162 23.98 1.99 5.20
C LYS A 162 23.82 1.81 6.71
N ASP A 163 23.81 2.90 7.48
CA ASP A 163 23.72 2.89 8.95
C ASP A 163 22.71 3.96 9.41
N PRO A 164 21.41 3.76 9.17
CA PRO A 164 20.40 4.77 9.45
C PRO A 164 20.25 5.00 10.95
N LYS A 165 20.16 6.27 11.36
CA LYS A 165 19.96 6.66 12.77
C LYS A 165 18.52 6.45 13.25
N GLN A 166 17.57 6.45 12.32
CA GLN A 166 16.14 6.30 12.59
C GLN A 166 15.57 5.20 11.68
N GLY A 167 14.61 4.45 12.21
CA GLY A 167 13.86 3.48 11.40
C GLY A 167 12.82 4.15 10.50
N ILE A 168 12.07 3.32 9.78
CA ILE A 168 10.91 3.76 9.00
C ILE A 168 9.87 4.41 9.96
N PRO A 169 9.39 5.64 9.70
CA PRO A 169 8.47 6.34 10.58
C PRO A 169 7.06 5.73 10.61
N ASP A 170 6.26 6.12 11.59
CA ASP A 170 4.81 5.85 11.61
C ASP A 170 4.10 6.65 10.52
N GLY A 171 3.28 5.97 9.72
CA GLY A 171 2.37 6.60 8.77
C GLY A 171 2.26 5.84 7.45
N LEU A 172 2.02 6.59 6.38
CA LEU A 172 1.72 6.04 5.07
C LEU A 172 2.99 5.62 4.32
N LEU A 173 3.21 4.31 4.17
CA LEU A 173 4.34 3.74 3.44
C LEU A 173 4.22 3.90 1.93
N ALA A 174 3.06 3.55 1.38
CA ALA A 174 2.85 3.50 -0.05
C ALA A 174 1.37 3.67 -0.42
N TYR A 175 1.14 4.14 -1.64
CA TYR A 175 -0.15 4.07 -2.31
C TYR A 175 -0.11 2.92 -3.32
N LEU A 176 -0.99 1.95 -3.18
CA LEU A 176 -1.14 0.82 -4.09
C LEU A 176 -2.22 1.17 -5.12
N LEU A 177 -1.83 1.32 -6.39
CA LEU A 177 -2.76 1.67 -7.45
C LEU A 177 -3.31 0.40 -8.07
N PHE A 178 -4.64 0.30 -8.10
CA PHE A 178 -5.36 -0.79 -8.72
C PHE A 178 -6.36 -0.25 -9.75
N GLN A 179 -6.76 -1.12 -10.67
CA GLN A 179 -7.78 -0.86 -11.66
C GLN A 179 -8.89 -1.90 -11.51
N ILE A 180 -10.13 -1.45 -11.28
CA ILE A 180 -11.29 -2.34 -11.31
C ILE A 180 -11.63 -2.64 -12.78
N SER A 181 -11.91 -3.90 -13.10
CA SER A 181 -12.40 -4.30 -14.43
C SER A 181 -13.72 -3.60 -14.78
N MET A 182 -13.96 -3.31 -16.05
CA MET A 182 -15.25 -2.76 -16.50
C MET A 182 -16.39 -3.78 -16.35
N ASP A 183 -16.07 -5.08 -16.43
CA ASP A 183 -17.04 -6.17 -16.30
C ASP A 183 -17.22 -6.65 -14.84
N ALA A 184 -16.68 -5.89 -13.87
CA ALA A 184 -16.76 -6.26 -12.47
C ALA A 184 -18.21 -6.20 -11.98
N LYS A 185 -18.66 -7.28 -11.32
CA LYS A 185 -19.94 -7.29 -10.59
C LYS A 185 -19.79 -6.61 -9.23
N PRO A 186 -20.89 -6.27 -8.54
CA PRO A 186 -20.82 -5.86 -7.14
C PRO A 186 -20.38 -7.01 -6.23
N PHE A 187 -19.30 -6.79 -5.47
CA PHE A 187 -18.82 -7.70 -4.41
C PHE A 187 -17.65 -7.07 -3.64
N ALA A 188 -17.27 -7.68 -2.51
CA ALA A 188 -16.13 -7.26 -1.71
C ALA A 188 -14.90 -8.16 -1.96
N ILE A 189 -13.75 -7.55 -2.24
CA ILE A 189 -12.45 -8.21 -2.38
C ILE A 189 -11.63 -7.93 -1.12
N LYS A 190 -11.34 -8.99 -0.36
CA LYS A 190 -10.42 -8.91 0.79
C LYS A 190 -8.96 -8.93 0.31
N LEU A 191 -8.17 -8.00 0.82
CA LEU A 191 -6.72 -7.90 0.59
C LEU A 191 -6.00 -8.53 1.79
N ASN A 192 -5.62 -9.80 1.66
CA ASN A 192 -4.99 -10.53 2.76
C ASN A 192 -3.51 -10.16 2.85
N THR A 193 -3.12 -9.58 3.97
CA THR A 193 -1.77 -9.07 4.22
C THR A 193 -0.96 -10.04 5.06
N ALA A 194 0.32 -10.23 4.73
CA ALA A 194 1.28 -10.96 5.55
C ALA A 194 2.65 -10.26 5.51
N VAL A 195 3.38 -10.24 6.62
CA VAL A 195 4.77 -9.76 6.65
C VAL A 195 5.69 -10.95 6.40
N LEU A 196 6.49 -10.87 5.33
CA LEU A 196 7.44 -11.92 4.95
C LEU A 196 8.80 -11.73 5.63
N ALA A 197 9.22 -10.47 5.78
CA ALA A 197 10.48 -10.13 6.41
C ALA A 197 10.39 -8.72 7.02
N ALA A 198 11.03 -8.55 8.17
CA ALA A 198 11.24 -7.27 8.81
C ALA A 198 12.62 -7.31 9.46
N GLU A 199 13.45 -6.31 9.20
CA GLU A 199 14.80 -6.21 9.76
C GLU A 199 14.96 -4.88 10.50
N ASN A 200 15.61 -4.91 11.67
CA ASN A 200 15.86 -3.71 12.45
C ASN A 200 17.09 -2.93 11.97
N ILE A 201 17.29 -1.73 12.53
CA ILE A 201 18.44 -0.86 12.21
C ILE A 201 19.76 -1.29 12.86
N LYS A 202 19.81 -2.40 13.63
CA LYS A 202 21.05 -2.84 14.27
C LYS A 202 22.08 -3.26 13.22
N ASN A 203 23.36 -3.27 13.60
CA ASN A 203 24.44 -3.71 12.74
C ASN A 203 25.16 -4.92 13.39
N PRO A 204 24.98 -6.15 12.87
CA PRO A 204 24.23 -6.50 11.66
C PRO A 204 22.70 -6.42 11.83
N PRO A 205 21.93 -6.23 10.74
CA PRO A 205 20.46 -6.22 10.80
C PRO A 205 19.92 -7.53 11.37
N GLN A 206 18.99 -7.43 12.31
CA GLN A 206 18.35 -8.59 12.94
C GLN A 206 16.89 -8.70 12.49
N LYS A 207 16.43 -9.94 12.28
CA LYS A 207 15.03 -10.23 11.95
C LYS A 207 14.13 -9.91 13.15
N VAL A 208 13.04 -9.20 12.92
CA VAL A 208 12.01 -8.92 13.93
C VAL A 208 10.93 -9.99 13.88
N ALA A 209 10.67 -10.62 15.02
CA ALA A 209 9.89 -11.86 15.09
C ALA A 209 8.39 -11.68 14.82
N LYS A 210 7.82 -10.49 15.06
CA LYS A 210 6.38 -10.27 14.90
C LYS A 210 6.07 -8.84 14.52
N VAL A 211 5.41 -8.69 13.37
CA VAL A 211 4.74 -7.47 12.95
C VAL A 211 3.29 -7.87 12.65
N ASN A 212 2.34 -7.24 13.33
CA ASN A 212 0.93 -7.53 13.12
C ASN A 212 0.47 -7.01 11.75
N THR A 213 -0.59 -7.59 11.22
CA THR A 213 -1.16 -7.14 9.96
C THR A 213 -2.66 -6.94 10.08
N VAL A 214 -3.18 -5.93 9.38
CA VAL A 214 -4.61 -5.67 9.23
C VAL A 214 -4.94 -5.76 7.73
N PRO A 215 -5.80 -6.71 7.34
CA PRO A 215 -6.16 -6.87 5.93
C PRO A 215 -6.99 -5.67 5.46
N GLY A 216 -6.87 -5.35 4.17
CA GLY A 216 -7.70 -4.32 3.54
C GLY A 216 -8.96 -4.89 2.90
N LEU A 217 -9.82 -3.99 2.43
CA LEU A 217 -11.07 -4.33 1.77
C LEU A 217 -11.31 -3.41 0.57
N VAL A 218 -11.65 -3.99 -0.58
CA VAL A 218 -12.14 -3.24 -1.74
C VAL A 218 -13.59 -3.62 -1.96
N VAL A 219 -14.51 -2.66 -1.85
CA VAL A 219 -15.93 -2.89 -2.14
C VAL A 219 -16.24 -2.35 -3.53
N ILE A 220 -16.68 -3.24 -4.42
CA ILE A 220 -17.11 -2.86 -5.75
C ILE A 220 -18.61 -2.61 -5.70
N GLU A 221 -19.01 -1.37 -5.97
CA GLU A 221 -20.40 -0.92 -5.99
C GLU A 221 -20.77 -0.58 -7.44
N THR A 222 -21.90 -1.10 -7.91
CA THR A 222 -22.51 -0.52 -9.11
C THR A 222 -23.29 0.70 -8.68
N PRO A 223 -23.11 1.87 -9.33
CA PRO A 223 -24.00 2.99 -9.09
C PRO A 223 -25.41 2.47 -9.36
N ASP A 224 -26.23 2.45 -8.31
CA ASP A 224 -27.64 2.09 -8.42
C ASP A 224 -28.17 3.00 -9.53
N MET A 225 -28.60 2.40 -10.65
CA MET A 225 -29.05 3.16 -11.80
C MET A 225 -30.12 4.09 -11.27
N MET A 226 -29.85 5.40 -11.28
CA MET A 226 -30.82 6.40 -10.86
C MET A 226 -32.14 6.00 -11.53
N PRO A 227 -33.25 5.82 -10.77
CA PRO A 227 -34.51 5.49 -11.38
C PRO A 227 -34.70 6.52 -12.47
N GLU A 228 -34.76 6.06 -13.73
CA GLU A 228 -34.84 6.92 -14.90
C GLU A 228 -35.84 8.00 -14.56
N ALA A 229 -35.33 9.23 -14.37
CA ALA A 229 -36.11 10.31 -13.82
C ALA A 229 -37.31 10.44 -14.74
N THR A 230 -38.45 9.95 -14.26
CA THR A 230 -39.71 9.97 -14.95
C THR A 230 -39.96 11.46 -15.08
N CYS A 231 -39.75 12.00 -16.28
CA CYS A 231 -39.93 13.41 -16.55
C CYS A 231 -41.40 13.71 -16.22
N PHE A 232 -41.65 14.27 -15.05
CA PHE A 232 -42.94 14.83 -14.69
C PHE A 232 -43.10 16.11 -15.53
N PHE A 233 -43.65 15.96 -16.72
CA PHE A 233 -44.15 17.09 -17.50
C PHE A 233 -45.36 17.65 -16.75
N PHE A 234 -45.15 18.75 -16.02
CA PHE A 234 -46.25 19.61 -15.62
C PHE A 234 -46.78 20.30 -16.88
N THR A 235 -47.82 19.73 -17.48
CA THR A 235 -48.66 20.43 -18.44
C THR A 235 -49.47 21.49 -17.69
N HIS A 236 -49.19 22.76 -17.97
CA HIS A 236 -50.03 23.91 -17.60
C HIS A 236 -51.18 24.10 -18.59
#